data_AF-A0A060Z6P7-F1
#
_entry.id   AF-A0A060Z6P7-F1
#
_cell.length_a   1.000
_cell.length_b   1.000
_cell.length_c   1.000
_cell.angle_alpha   90.00
_cell.angle_beta   90.00
_cell.angle_gamma   90.00
#
_symmetry.space_group_name_H-M   'P 1'
#
loop_
_entity.id
_entity.type
_entity.pdbx_description
1 polymer ?
#
loop_
_entity_poly.entity_id
_entity_poly.type
_entity_poly.pdbx_seq_one_letter_code
_entity_poly.pdbx_strand_id
1 'polypeptide(L)'
;MQDVVRAFKGNFYHKEGPQYKWAEFTGKVPYPRPGTCPSSTYGSYSSTREYPDDVIFFSRTHPLLQEAVLPQGGRPLLVRVGVHYKFSRLLVDRVEAVDGQYDVLFIGTDSGQVLKSIPLPKEHGVTQEVTLEQLQVFQVQVCCILSLTNL
;
A
#
# COMPACT_ATOMS: atom_id res chain seq x y z
N MET A 1 6.83 3.74 7.67
CA MET A 1 6.84 5.02 6.92
C MET A 1 8.22 5.46 6.42
N GLN A 2 9.33 5.08 7.08
CA GLN A 2 10.68 5.52 6.66
C GLN A 2 11.04 5.13 5.22
N ASP A 3 10.70 3.91 4.78
CA ASP A 3 10.98 3.45 3.41
C ASP A 3 10.27 4.29 2.34
N VAL A 4 9.04 4.73 2.62
CA VAL A 4 8.28 5.64 1.76
C VAL A 4 9.04 6.96 1.65
N VAL A 5 9.39 7.57 2.78
CA VAL A 5 10.14 8.84 2.79
C VAL A 5 11.49 8.72 2.08
N ARG A 6 12.19 7.59 2.23
CA ARG A 6 13.44 7.32 1.51
C ARG A 6 13.21 7.33 0.00
N ALA A 7 12.24 6.56 -0.49
CA ALA A 7 11.92 6.53 -1.93
C ALA A 7 11.59 7.94 -2.46
N PHE A 8 10.80 8.72 -1.71
CA PHE A 8 10.49 10.11 -2.08
C PHE A 8 11.68 11.06 -2.06
N LYS A 9 12.78 10.73 -1.37
CA LYS A 9 14.05 11.49 -1.37
C LYS A 9 15.05 10.99 -2.44
N GLY A 10 14.80 9.84 -3.06
CA GLY A 10 15.64 9.24 -4.10
C GLY A 10 15.56 9.93 -5.46
N ASN A 11 16.00 9.27 -6.52
CA ASN A 11 15.97 9.84 -7.87
C ASN A 11 14.60 9.70 -8.53
N PHE A 12 14.38 10.47 -9.60
CA PHE A 12 13.15 10.44 -10.38
C PHE A 12 13.31 9.50 -11.58
N TYR A 13 12.20 8.98 -12.09
CA TYR A 13 12.15 8.38 -13.42
C TYR A 13 11.94 9.47 -14.48
N HIS A 14 12.58 9.28 -15.64
CA HIS A 14 12.50 10.15 -16.82
C HIS A 14 12.31 9.32 -18.10
N LYS A 15 11.77 9.98 -19.13
CA LYS A 15 11.75 9.51 -20.52
C LYS A 15 12.17 10.64 -21.44
N GLU A 16 13.20 10.42 -22.24
CA GLU A 16 13.66 11.40 -23.24
C GLU A 16 12.61 11.68 -24.33
N GLY A 17 11.65 10.79 -24.51
CA GLY A 17 10.53 10.99 -25.43
C GLY A 17 9.49 9.88 -25.32
N PRO A 18 8.40 9.95 -26.09
CA PRO A 18 7.27 9.03 -25.98
C PRO A 18 7.64 7.55 -26.20
N GLN A 19 8.60 7.30 -27.09
CA GLN A 19 9.06 5.95 -27.45
C GLN A 19 10.23 5.44 -26.59
N TYR A 20 10.76 6.27 -25.69
CA TYR A 20 11.86 5.88 -24.82
C TYR A 20 11.35 5.10 -23.61
N LYS A 21 12.17 4.19 -23.12
CA LYS A 21 11.93 3.48 -21.86
C LYS A 21 12.11 4.44 -20.69
N TRP A 22 11.42 4.17 -19.59
CA TRP A 22 11.71 4.85 -18.32
C TRP A 22 13.13 4.54 -17.89
N ALA A 23 13.87 5.58 -17.52
CA ALA A 23 15.23 5.51 -17.01
C ALA A 23 15.38 6.43 -15.81
N GLU A 24 16.37 6.16 -14.97
CA GLU A 24 16.71 7.03 -13.85
C GLU A 24 17.16 8.41 -14.36
N PHE A 25 16.61 9.47 -13.79
CA PHE A 25 17.06 10.83 -14.02
C PHE A 25 18.34 11.09 -13.24
N THR A 26 19.46 11.25 -13.95
CA THR A 26 20.79 11.50 -13.37
C THR A 26 21.24 12.96 -13.52
N GLY A 27 20.38 13.81 -14.08
CA GLY A 27 20.66 15.23 -14.24
C GLY A 27 20.51 16.04 -12.94
N LYS A 28 20.65 17.36 -13.05
CA LYS A 28 20.49 18.26 -11.91
C LYS A 28 19.00 18.40 -11.56
N VAL A 29 18.65 18.01 -10.34
CA VAL A 29 17.31 18.26 -9.77
C VAL A 29 17.23 19.73 -9.32
N PRO A 30 16.16 20.48 -9.69
CA PRO A 30 16.04 21.89 -9.33
C PRO A 30 15.76 22.09 -7.83
N TYR A 31 15.93 23.33 -7.35
CA TYR A 31 15.75 23.71 -5.94
C TYR A 31 14.62 24.74 -5.79
N PRO A 32 13.72 24.61 -4.79
CA PRO A 32 13.64 23.54 -3.81
C PRO A 32 13.30 22.21 -4.47
N ARG A 33 13.76 21.09 -3.88
CA ARG A 33 13.58 19.78 -4.48
C ARG A 33 12.09 19.50 -4.72
N PRO A 34 11.67 19.15 -5.95
CA PRO A 34 10.29 18.75 -6.26
C PRO A 34 9.71 17.77 -5.23
N GLY A 35 8.50 18.07 -4.75
CA GLY A 35 7.83 17.35 -3.66
C GLY A 35 8.13 17.86 -2.23
N THR A 36 9.07 18.79 -2.06
CA THR A 36 9.32 19.44 -0.76
C THR A 36 8.27 20.50 -0.48
N CYS A 37 7.68 20.50 0.72
CA CYS A 37 6.76 21.54 1.16
C CYS A 37 7.50 22.86 1.45
N PRO A 38 6.87 24.03 1.24
CA PRO A 38 7.44 25.32 1.63
C PRO A 38 7.78 25.33 3.12
N SER A 39 8.91 25.93 3.46
CA SER A 39 9.40 25.92 4.84
C SER A 39 10.19 27.20 5.12
N SER A 40 9.92 27.84 6.27
CA SER A 40 10.66 29.03 6.70
C SER A 40 12.11 28.75 7.10
N THR A 41 12.47 27.47 7.29
CA THR A 41 13.83 27.06 7.66
C THR A 41 14.72 26.73 6.45
N TYR A 42 14.13 26.38 5.30
CA TYR A 42 14.88 25.95 4.12
C TYR A 42 14.26 26.52 2.83
N GLY A 43 14.95 27.48 2.21
CA GLY A 43 14.45 28.24 1.06
C GLY A 43 13.45 29.30 1.51
N SER A 44 13.60 30.54 1.07
CA SER A 44 12.75 31.67 1.48
C SER A 44 11.37 31.65 0.82
N TYR A 45 10.70 30.49 0.77
CA TYR A 45 9.40 30.30 0.15
C TYR A 45 8.31 30.13 1.20
N SER A 46 7.33 31.01 1.19
CA SER A 46 6.16 30.96 2.07
C SER A 46 5.02 30.11 1.52
N SER A 47 5.00 29.91 0.20
CA SER A 47 3.95 29.21 -0.54
C SER A 47 4.50 28.48 -1.76
N THR A 48 3.84 27.41 -2.20
CA THR A 48 4.19 26.69 -3.44
C THR A 48 4.01 27.55 -4.69
N ARG A 49 3.26 28.66 -4.60
CA ARG A 49 3.12 29.64 -5.69
C ARG A 49 4.39 30.43 -5.99
N GLU A 50 5.31 30.47 -5.03
CA GLU A 50 6.58 31.20 -5.15
C GLU A 50 7.70 30.32 -5.72
N TYR A 51 7.41 29.04 -5.97
CA TYR A 51 8.40 28.12 -6.51
C TYR A 51 8.80 28.53 -7.94
N PRO A 52 10.08 28.44 -8.31
CA PRO A 52 10.53 28.81 -9.64
C PRO A 52 9.94 27.87 -10.71
N ASP A 53 9.83 28.37 -11.94
CA ASP A 53 9.20 27.65 -13.05
C ASP A 53 9.87 26.31 -13.38
N ASP A 54 11.19 26.19 -13.17
CA ASP A 54 11.93 24.95 -13.42
C ASP A 54 11.53 23.83 -12.43
N VAL A 55 11.28 24.16 -11.17
CA VAL A 55 10.74 23.23 -10.16
C VAL A 55 9.34 22.77 -10.55
N ILE A 56 8.49 23.70 -11.02
CA ILE A 56 7.12 23.39 -11.46
C ILE A 56 7.14 22.51 -12.70
N PHE A 57 7.95 22.86 -13.71
CA PHE A 57 8.10 22.10 -14.93
C PHE A 57 8.66 20.69 -14.67
N PHE A 58 9.69 20.59 -13.82
CA PHE A 58 10.26 19.30 -13.43
C PHE A 58 9.23 18.42 -12.75
N SER A 59 8.49 18.97 -11.77
CA SER A 59 7.44 18.22 -11.05
C SER A 59 6.37 17.66 -11.99
N ARG A 60 6.01 18.41 -13.03
CA ARG A 60 5.03 17.99 -14.05
C ARG A 60 5.56 16.91 -14.98
N THR A 61 6.85 16.96 -15.32
CA THR A 61 7.47 16.06 -16.30
C THR A 61 8.07 14.79 -15.67
N HIS A 62 8.36 14.83 -14.36
CA HIS A 62 8.97 13.73 -13.60
C HIS A 62 8.15 13.34 -12.37
N PRO A 63 6.89 12.87 -12.54
CA PRO A 63 6.03 12.54 -11.40
C PRO A 63 6.37 11.20 -10.72
N LEU A 64 7.18 10.36 -11.36
CA LEU A 64 7.53 9.02 -10.88
C LEU A 64 8.90 9.01 -10.21
N LEU A 65 9.02 8.28 -9.11
CA LEU A 65 10.27 8.03 -8.40
C LEU A 65 10.91 6.74 -8.90
N GLN A 66 12.24 6.70 -8.94
CA GLN A 66 13.00 5.55 -9.41
C GLN A 66 12.87 4.36 -8.45
N GLU A 67 12.98 4.62 -7.14
CA GLU A 67 12.96 3.58 -6.10
C GLU A 67 11.56 3.06 -5.84
N ALA A 68 11.40 1.73 -5.81
CA ALA A 68 10.17 1.08 -5.38
C ALA A 68 10.14 0.92 -3.85
N VAL A 69 8.99 1.19 -3.24
CA VAL A 69 8.77 0.90 -1.82
C VAL A 69 8.39 -0.57 -1.67
N LEU A 70 9.30 -1.36 -1.10
CA LEU A 70 9.05 -2.77 -0.81
C LEU A 70 8.28 -2.93 0.51
N PRO A 71 7.42 -3.96 0.64
CA PRO A 71 6.80 -4.28 1.91
C PRO A 71 7.87 -4.67 2.94
N GLN A 72 7.56 -4.47 4.22
CA GLN A 72 8.44 -4.87 5.31
C GLN A 72 8.71 -6.38 5.24
N GLY A 73 9.99 -6.77 5.32
CA GLY A 73 10.41 -8.17 5.13
C GLY A 73 10.42 -8.66 3.68
N GLY A 74 10.19 -7.77 2.70
CA GLY A 74 10.31 -8.06 1.27
C GLY A 74 9.22 -8.96 0.69
N ARG A 75 8.16 -9.24 1.44
CA ARG A 75 7.07 -10.15 1.04
C ARG A 75 5.73 -9.74 1.68
N PRO A 76 4.58 -10.21 1.15
CA PRO A 76 3.28 -10.02 1.79
C PRO A 76 3.18 -10.73 3.15
N LEU A 77 2.36 -10.19 4.07
CA LEU A 77 2.07 -10.82 5.36
C LEU A 77 1.11 -12.01 5.23
N LEU A 78 0.19 -11.95 4.26
CA LEU A 78 -0.86 -12.92 4.04
C LEU A 78 -1.06 -13.10 2.53
N VAL A 79 -1.23 -14.35 2.11
CA VAL A 79 -1.57 -14.71 0.73
C VAL A 79 -2.67 -15.77 0.76
N ARG A 80 -3.68 -15.61 -0.11
CA ARG A 80 -4.68 -16.64 -0.41
C ARG A 80 -4.70 -16.86 -1.92
N VAL A 81 -4.49 -18.10 -2.35
CA VAL A 81 -4.46 -18.51 -3.76
C VAL A 81 -5.51 -19.61 -3.95
N GLY A 82 -6.15 -19.67 -5.11
CA GLY A 82 -7.14 -20.70 -5.43
C GLY A 82 -8.49 -20.54 -4.70
N VAL A 83 -8.72 -19.40 -4.05
CA VAL A 83 -10.01 -19.04 -3.44
C VAL A 83 -10.89 -18.29 -4.44
N HIS A 84 -12.21 -18.38 -4.27
CA HIS A 84 -13.20 -17.74 -5.14
C HIS A 84 -13.50 -16.28 -4.77
N TYR A 85 -12.83 -15.74 -3.75
CA TYR A 85 -13.02 -14.38 -3.25
C TYR A 85 -11.74 -13.57 -3.34
N LYS A 86 -11.85 -12.25 -3.32
CA LYS A 86 -10.75 -11.29 -3.20
C LYS A 86 -10.89 -10.49 -1.92
N PHE A 87 -9.75 -10.14 -1.33
CA PHE A 87 -9.71 -9.20 -0.22
C PHE A 87 -10.12 -7.79 -0.69
N SER A 88 -10.97 -7.13 0.09
CA SER A 88 -11.59 -5.85 -0.27
C SER A 88 -11.37 -4.76 0.77
N ARG A 89 -11.30 -5.12 2.05
CA ARG A 89 -11.12 -4.19 3.18
C ARG A 89 -10.16 -4.78 4.20
N LEU A 90 -9.42 -3.92 4.90
CA LEU A 90 -8.51 -4.30 5.97
C LEU A 90 -8.72 -3.35 7.15
N LEU A 91 -8.87 -3.95 8.33
CA LEU A 91 -8.76 -3.29 9.63
C LEU A 91 -7.73 -4.04 10.46
N VAL A 92 -6.97 -3.31 11.27
CA VAL A 92 -6.01 -3.89 12.21
C VAL A 92 -6.36 -3.39 13.60
N ASP A 93 -6.53 -4.33 14.53
CA ASP A 93 -6.70 -4.03 15.95
C ASP A 93 -5.47 -4.50 16.73
N ARG A 94 -4.97 -3.67 17.64
CA ARG A 94 -3.82 -4.01 18.48
C ARG A 94 -4.33 -4.49 19.82
N VAL A 95 -4.26 -5.80 20.03
CA VAL A 95 -4.84 -6.48 21.19
C VAL A 95 -3.75 -6.84 22.18
N GLU A 96 -3.96 -6.48 23.45
CA GLU A 96 -3.17 -6.98 24.58
C GLU A 96 -3.68 -8.36 25.00
N ALA A 97 -2.84 -9.38 24.84
CA ALA A 97 -3.06 -10.73 25.35
C ALA A 97 -2.15 -11.00 26.55
N VAL A 98 -2.35 -12.14 27.21
CA VAL A 98 -1.60 -12.53 28.42
C VAL A 98 -0.10 -12.65 28.16
N ASP A 99 0.28 -13.02 26.94
CA ASP A 99 1.63 -13.31 26.50
C ASP A 99 2.25 -12.20 25.63
N GLY A 100 1.51 -11.14 25.31
CA GLY A 100 2.04 -10.00 24.56
C GLY A 100 1.00 -9.23 23.76
N GLN A 101 1.47 -8.29 22.96
CA GLN A 101 0.64 -7.51 22.04
C GLN A 101 0.63 -8.14 20.66
N TYR A 102 -0.55 -8.22 20.05
CA TYR A 102 -0.77 -8.78 18.72
C TYR A 102 -1.53 -7.80 17.83
N ASP A 103 -1.10 -7.68 16.57
CA ASP A 103 -1.86 -7.00 15.53
C ASP A 103 -2.84 -8.01 14.89
N VAL A 104 -4.13 -7.93 15.26
CA VAL A 104 -5.20 -8.77 14.72
C VAL A 104 -5.75 -8.15 13.45
N LEU A 105 -5.65 -8.87 12.34
CA LEU A 105 -6.13 -8.45 11.02
C LEU A 105 -7.57 -8.91 10.82
N PHE A 106 -8.47 -7.97 10.55
CA PHE A 106 -9.83 -8.23 10.08
C PHE A 106 -9.93 -7.86 8.60
N ILE A 107 -10.14 -8.86 7.75
CA ILE A 107 -10.06 -8.73 6.30
C ILE A 107 -11.42 -9.04 5.70
N GLY A 108 -12.05 -8.01 5.14
CA GLY A 108 -13.28 -8.16 4.37
C GLY A 108 -12.99 -8.72 2.99
N THR A 109 -13.91 -9.52 2.48
CA THR A 109 -13.87 -10.09 1.12
C THR A 109 -14.99 -9.54 0.25
N ASP A 110 -14.91 -9.73 -1.06
CA ASP A 110 -15.98 -9.43 -2.02
C ASP A 110 -17.14 -10.45 -2.02
N SER A 111 -16.98 -11.60 -1.34
CA SER A 111 -18.05 -12.59 -1.13
C SER A 111 -18.86 -12.35 0.15
N GLY A 112 -18.55 -11.29 0.89
CA GLY A 112 -19.25 -10.96 2.14
C GLY A 112 -18.75 -11.75 3.36
N GLN A 113 -17.56 -12.35 3.27
CA GLN A 113 -16.87 -12.97 4.39
C GLN A 113 -15.91 -12.00 5.06
N VAL A 114 -15.73 -12.16 6.38
CA VAL A 114 -14.68 -11.52 7.17
C VAL A 114 -13.72 -12.58 7.68
N LEU A 115 -12.44 -12.43 7.35
CA LEU A 115 -11.34 -13.26 7.81
C LEU A 115 -10.63 -12.56 8.98
N LYS A 116 -10.48 -13.24 10.11
CA LYS A 116 -9.71 -12.80 11.27
C LYS A 116 -8.41 -13.59 11.32
N SER A 117 -7.27 -12.91 11.27
CA SER A 117 -5.94 -13.56 11.23
C SER A 117 -4.91 -12.79 12.05
N ILE A 118 -3.88 -13.49 12.52
CA ILE A 118 -2.75 -12.89 13.25
C ILE A 118 -1.42 -13.25 12.55
N PRO A 119 -0.55 -12.27 12.28
CA PRO A 119 0.81 -12.51 11.84
C PRO A 119 1.70 -12.78 13.07
N LEU A 120 2.22 -14.00 13.18
CA LEU A 120 3.17 -14.41 14.21
C LEU A 120 4.60 -14.42 13.66
N PRO A 121 5.59 -13.91 14.40
CA PRO A 121 6.99 -14.11 14.04
C PRO A 121 7.37 -15.59 14.20
N LYS A 122 7.96 -16.21 13.17
CA LYS A 122 8.71 -17.47 13.30
C LYS A 122 10.20 -17.19 13.50
N GLU A 123 10.90 -18.23 13.94
CA GLU A 123 12.36 -18.30 13.85
C GLU A 123 12.83 -17.98 12.42
N HIS A 124 13.98 -17.29 12.32
CA HIS A 124 14.60 -16.83 11.06
C HIS A 124 13.86 -15.68 10.33
N GLY A 125 12.97 -14.94 11.01
CA GLY A 125 12.36 -13.73 10.45
C GLY A 125 11.28 -14.01 9.40
N VAL A 126 10.80 -15.25 9.30
CA VAL A 126 9.62 -15.62 8.51
C VAL A 126 8.37 -15.34 9.34
N THR A 127 7.39 -14.62 8.81
CA THR A 127 6.12 -14.40 9.51
C THR A 127 5.18 -15.54 9.14
N GLN A 128 4.63 -16.25 10.12
CA GLN A 128 3.55 -17.19 9.93
C GLN A 128 2.23 -16.48 10.16
N GLU A 129 1.31 -16.60 9.22
CA GLU A 129 -0.07 -16.19 9.45
C GLU A 129 -0.87 -17.34 10.07
N VAL A 130 -1.68 -17.03 11.07
CA VAL A 130 -2.65 -17.94 11.67
C VAL A 130 -4.05 -17.36 11.48
N THR A 131 -4.89 -18.08 10.75
CA THR A 131 -6.31 -17.75 10.64
C THR A 131 -7.02 -18.21 11.89
N LEU A 132 -7.69 -17.28 12.56
CA LEU A 132 -8.51 -17.55 13.73
C LEU A 132 -9.94 -17.92 13.32
N GLU A 133 -10.55 -17.11 12.45
CA GLU A 133 -11.96 -17.23 12.11
C GLU A 133 -12.21 -16.77 10.65
N GLN A 134 -13.19 -17.38 9.98
CA GLN A 134 -13.71 -16.92 8.70
C GLN A 134 -15.24 -16.94 8.76
N LEU A 135 -15.87 -15.77 8.75
CA LEU A 135 -17.29 -15.59 9.05
C LEU A 135 -18.03 -15.02 7.85
N GLN A 136 -19.12 -15.66 7.43
CA GLN A 136 -20.08 -15.09 6.48
C GLN A 136 -20.98 -14.10 7.22
N VAL A 137 -20.85 -12.80 6.94
CA VAL A 137 -21.57 -11.75 7.70
C VAL A 137 -22.76 -11.17 6.93
N PHE A 138 -22.90 -11.51 5.65
CA PHE A 138 -24.10 -11.20 4.86
C PHE A 138 -24.93 -12.45 4.64
N GLN A 139 -26.26 -12.31 4.71
CA GLN A 139 -27.16 -13.41 4.39
C GLN A 139 -26.92 -13.87 2.95
N VAL A 140 -26.57 -15.14 2.77
CA VAL A 140 -26.52 -15.76 1.45
C VAL A 140 -27.97 -15.98 1.05
N GLN A 141 -28.41 -15.32 -0.01
CA GLN A 141 -29.71 -15.59 -0.59
C GLN A 141 -29.64 -17.00 -1.19
N VAL A 142 -30.01 -18.01 -0.40
CA VAL A 142 -30.29 -19.35 -0.93
C VAL A 142 -31.48 -19.14 -1.84
N CYS A 143 -31.22 -19.00 -3.13
CA CYS A 143 -32.26 -18.90 -4.13
C CYS A 143 -33.19 -20.10 -3.93
N CYS A 144 -34.49 -19.85 -3.77
CA CYS A 144 -35.57 -20.82 -3.62
C CYS A 144 -35.75 -21.71 -4.87
N ILE A 145 -34.69 -22.35 -5.37
CA ILE A 145 -34.76 -23.25 -6.54
C ILE A 145 -35.23 -24.65 -6.13
N LEU A 146 -35.24 -24.99 -4.84
CA LEU A 146 -35.67 -26.32 -4.38
C LEU A 146 -37.18 -26.47 -4.13
N SER A 147 -38.03 -25.46 -4.38
CA SER A 147 -39.48 -25.59 -4.21
C SER A 147 -40.27 -25.91 -5.50
N LEU A 148 -39.61 -26.31 -6.60
CA LEU A 148 -40.30 -26.64 -7.87
C LEU A 148 -40.11 -28.08 -8.36
N THR A 149 -39.68 -29.02 -7.51
CA THR A 149 -39.71 -30.46 -7.84
C THR A 149 -40.57 -31.24 -6.84
N ASN A 150 -41.86 -30.90 -6.82
CA ASN A 150 -42.94 -31.81 -6.41
C ASN A 150 -44.20 -31.38 -7.15
N LEU A 151 -44.25 -31.76 -8.43
CA LEU A 151 -45.44 -31.87 -9.26
C LEU A 151 -45.38 -33.24 -9.92
#